data_AF-A0A946Z200-F1
#
_entry.id   AF-A0A946Z200-F1
#
_cell.length_a   1.000
_cell.length_b   1.000
_cell.length_c   1.000
_cell.angle_alpha   90.00
_cell.angle_beta   90.00
_cell.angle_gamma   90.00
#
_symmetry.space_group_name_H-M   'P 1'
#
loop_
_entity.id
_entity.type
_entity.pdbx_description
1 polymer ?
#
loop_
_entity_poly.entity_id
_entity_poly.type
_entity_poly.pdbx_seq_one_letter_code
_entity_poly.pdbx_strand_id
1 'polypeptide(L)' 'MPTRKERLAMSRTAMPTRPAGERRDDFEEVALGFDEGAVVTEASRCLLCRRPPCVDECPVGV' A
#
# COMPACT_ATOMS: atom_id res chain seq x y z
N MET A 1 -10.07 16.43 0.10
CA MET A 1 -9.81 15.06 -0.41
C MET A 1 -9.41 15.15 -1.88
N PRO A 2 -8.40 14.40 -2.35
CA PRO A 2 -7.93 14.49 -3.72
C PRO A 2 -9.02 14.09 -4.72
N THR A 3 -9.04 14.76 -5.86
CA THR A 3 -9.91 14.48 -6.99
C THR A 3 -9.55 13.14 -7.63
N ARG A 4 -10.46 12.58 -8.44
CA ARG A 4 -10.22 11.29 -9.12
C ARG A 4 -9.00 11.31 -10.04
N LYS A 5 -8.77 12.43 -10.74
CA LYS A 5 -7.62 12.60 -11.64
C LYS A 5 -6.31 12.62 -10.86
N GLU A 6 -6.29 13.30 -9.71
CA GLU A 6 -5.12 13.34 -8.83
C GLU A 6 -4.81 11.96 -8.25
N ARG A 7 -5.81 11.20 -7.77
CA ARG A 7 -5.60 9.84 -7.24
C ARG A 7 -4.98 8.88 -8.27
N LEU A 8 -5.38 8.99 -9.53
CA LEU A 8 -4.80 8.20 -10.64
C LEU A 8 -3.35 8.57 -10.94
N ALA A 9 -2.98 9.84 -10.73
CA ALA A 9 -1.63 10.33 -11.00
C ALA A 9 -0.66 10.08 -9.84
N MET A 10 -1.16 9.81 -8.63
CA MET A 10 -0.33 9.45 -7.49
C MET A 10 0.48 8.18 -7.80
N SER A 11 1.71 8.10 -7.32
CA SER A 11 2.51 6.86 -7.30
C SER A 11 2.28 6.08 -6.00
N ARG A 12 2.57 4.77 -6.02
CA ARG A 12 2.46 3.92 -4.83
C ARG A 12 3.42 4.41 -3.75
N THR A 13 2.94 4.52 -2.53
CA THR A 13 3.74 4.86 -1.35
C THR A 13 4.77 3.75 -1.14
N ALA A 14 6.05 4.12 -1.07
CA ALA A 14 7.11 3.16 -0.86
C ALA A 14 7.00 2.57 0.55
N MET A 15 7.01 1.24 0.66
CA MET A 15 6.99 0.57 1.95
C MET A 15 8.41 0.60 2.57
N PRO A 16 8.56 1.10 3.79
CA PRO A 16 9.80 0.98 4.54
C PRO A 16 10.24 -0.49 4.66
N THR A 17 11.50 -0.76 4.35
CA THR A 17 12.07 -2.11 4.43
C THR A 17 13.43 -2.09 5.10
N ARG A 18 13.79 -3.18 5.77
CA ARG A 18 15.10 -3.33 6.41
C ARG A 18 16.23 -3.32 5.36
N PRO A 19 17.39 -2.71 5.67
CA PRO A 19 18.55 -2.75 4.79
C PRO A 19 18.96 -4.18 4.44
N ALA A 20 19.36 -4.39 3.19
CA ALA A 20 19.76 -5.72 2.70
C ALA A 20 20.95 -6.33 3.47
N GLY A 21 21.84 -5.48 4.00
CA GLY A 21 22.99 -5.90 4.79
C GLY A 21 22.63 -6.40 6.20
N GLU A 22 21.51 -5.95 6.77
CA GLU A 22 21.06 -6.37 8.09
C GLU A 22 20.18 -7.62 7.99
N ARG A 23 19.16 -7.60 7.11
CA ARG A 23 18.19 -8.69 6.97
C ARG A 23 18.71 -10.00 6.37
N ARG A 24 19.99 -10.05 6.00
CA ARG A 24 20.66 -11.27 5.48
C ARG A 24 21.15 -12.18 6.61
N ASP A 25 21.30 -11.64 7.82
CA ASP A 25 21.94 -12.32 8.93
C ASP A 25 20.95 -12.72 10.04
N ASP A 26 19.65 -12.42 9.87
CA ASP A 26 18.58 -12.78 10.80
C ASP A 26 17.26 -13.13 10.07
N PHE A 27 16.23 -13.47 10.86
CA PHE A 27 14.89 -13.86 10.37
C PHE A 27 13.81 -12.86 10.78
N GLU A 28 14.17 -11.63 11.14
CA GLU A 28 13.20 -10.60 11.50
C GLU A 28 12.46 -10.07 10.26
N GLU A 29 11.30 -9.46 10.47
CA GLU A 29 10.44 -8.99 9.39
C GLU A 29 11.14 -7.94 8.52
N VAL A 30 11.08 -8.14 7.19
CA VAL A 30 11.74 -7.25 6.23
C VAL A 30 10.90 -6.00 5.95
N ALA A 31 9.59 -6.17 5.81
CA ALA A 31 8.66 -5.10 5.51
C ALA A 31 8.20 -4.45 6.82
N LEU A 32 8.68 -3.25 7.10
CA LEU A 32 8.46 -2.59 8.40
C LEU A 32 7.06 -1.97 8.54
N GLY A 33 6.21 -2.13 7.51
CA GLY A 33 4.89 -1.52 7.46
C GLY A 33 4.93 -0.01 7.18
N PHE A 34 3.74 0.58 7.03
CA PHE A 34 3.58 2.01 6.85
C PHE A 34 3.39 2.70 8.20
N ASP A 35 3.95 3.90 8.35
CA ASP A 35 3.55 4.81 9.43
C ASP A 35 2.15 5.38 9.18
N GLU A 36 1.55 6.04 10.19
CA GLU A 36 0.19 6.57 10.11
C GLU A 36 -0.02 7.52 8.92
N GLY A 37 0.95 8.39 8.62
CA GLY A 37 0.86 9.33 7.51
C GLY A 37 0.93 8.63 6.15
N ALA A 38 1.83 7.65 6.04
CA ALA A 38 1.98 6.82 4.85
C ALA A 38 0.74 5.94 4.60
N VAL A 39 0.14 5.35 5.64
CA VAL A 39 -1.11 4.58 5.53
C VAL A 39 -2.24 5.46 4.98
N VAL A 40 -2.44 6.65 5.54
CA VAL A 40 -3.47 7.58 5.08
C VAL A 40 -3.23 8.00 3.63
N THR A 41 -1.97 8.24 3.26
CA THR A 41 -1.58 8.59 1.90
C THR A 41 -1.88 7.45 0.93
N GLU A 42 -1.50 6.21 1.26
CA GLU A 42 -1.77 5.05 0.39
C GLU A 42 -3.28 4.78 0.28
N ALA A 43 -4.01 4.80 1.39
CA ALA A 43 -5.45 4.59 1.41
C ALA A 43 -6.21 5.64 0.57
N SER A 44 -5.72 6.88 0.55
CA SER A 44 -6.33 7.96 -0.22
C SER A 44 -6.25 7.76 -1.75
N ARG A 45 -5.36 6.87 -2.23
CA ARG A 45 -5.25 6.51 -3.66
C ARG A 45 -6.43 5.66 -4.15
N CYS A 46 -7.18 5.02 -3.24
CA CYS A 46 -8.33 4.22 -3.61
C CYS A 46 -9.34 5.06 -4.41
N LEU A 47 -9.75 4.55 -5.57
CA LEU A 47 -10.70 5.22 -6.47
C LEU A 47 -12.15 5.04 -6.04
N LEU A 48 -12.41 4.18 -5.03
CA LEU A 48 -13.75 3.78 -4.59
C LEU A 48 -14.59 3.32 -5.80
N CYS A 49 -14.05 2.34 -6.53
CA CYS A 49 -14.64 1.83 -7.75
C CYS A 49 -16.06 1.30 -7.51
N ARG A 50 -17.02 1.69 -8.36
CA ARG A 50 -18.39 1.16 -8.30
C ARG A 50 -18.45 -0.35 -8.52
N ARG A 51 -17.56 -0.88 -9.37
CA ARG A 51 -17.32 -2.32 -9.56
C ARG A 51 -15.87 -2.56 -9.13
N PRO A 52 -15.63 -3.06 -7.92
CA PRO A 52 -14.28 -3.18 -7.37
C PRO A 52 -13.65 -4.54 -7.73
N PRO A 53 -12.80 -4.63 -8.78
CA PRO A 53 -12.18 -5.89 -9.17
C PRO A 53 -11.30 -6.48 -8.05
N CYS A 54 -10.72 -5.63 -7.20
CA CYS A 54 -9.91 -6.06 -6.06
C CYS A 54 -10.67 -6.93 -5.05
N VAL A 55 -11.99 -6.78 -4.94
CA VAL A 55 -12.86 -7.61 -4.09
C VAL A 55 -13.18 -8.92 -4.80
N ASP A 56 -13.60 -8.83 -6.08
CA ASP A 56 -13.97 -9.98 -6.90
C ASP A 56 -12.81 -10.98 -7.08
N GLU A 57 -11.57 -10.49 -7.14
CA GLU A 57 -10.35 -11.30 -7.28
C GLU A 57 -9.83 -11.86 -5.94
N CYS A 58 -10.30 -11.35 -4.80
CA CYS A 58 -9.89 -11.89 -3.51
C CYS A 58 -10.58 -13.24 -3.26
N PRO A 59 -9.84 -14.33 -2.97
CA PRO A 59 -10.43 -15.66 -2.76
C PRO A 59 -11.45 -15.74 -1.61
N VAL A 60 -11.41 -14.78 -0.69
CA VAL A 60 -12.32 -14.68 0.46
C VAL A 60 -13.23 -13.45 0.41
N GLY A 61 -13.18 -12.66 -0.66
CA GLY A 61 -14.09 -11.54 -0.93
C GLY A 61 -14.03 -10.40 0.09
N VAL A 62 -12.81 -10.00 0.52
CA VAL A 62 -12.61 -8.81 1.37
C VAL A 62 -13.02 -7.51 0.72
#